data_AF-A0AAN9FI26-F1
#
_entry.id   AF-A0AAN9FI26-F1
#
_cell.length_a   1.000
_cell.length_b   1.000
_cell.length_c   1.000
_cell.angle_alpha   90.00
_cell.angle_beta   90.00
_cell.angle_gamma   90.00
#
_symmetry.space_group_name_H-M   'P 1'
#
loop_
_entity.id
_entity.type
_entity.pdbx_description
1 polymer ?
#
loop_
_entity_poly.entity_id
_entity_poly.type
_entity_poly.pdbx_seq_one_letter_code
_entity_poly.pdbx_strand_id
1 'polypeptide(L)'
;MADSAKCSHCSATNENILHALRDCPHSLEIWMRLGMCQHVEFFTTDYVLWLCRFARSDLAVLFLFVVWWIWRWRNEMVLGDGGWSPQTLLMKIRGDVAAQ
;
A
#
# COMPACT_ATOMS: atom_id res chain seq x y z
N MET A 1 22.61 -6.60 13.84
CA MET A 1 22.07 -7.51 12.82
C MET A 1 21.77 -6.65 11.61
N ALA A 2 22.34 -6.94 10.44
CA ALA A 2 21.96 -6.22 9.24
C ALA A 2 20.57 -6.73 8.86
N ASP A 3 19.54 -5.87 9.01
CA ASP A 3 18.23 -6.17 8.48
C ASP A 3 18.38 -6.49 7.00
N SER A 4 17.90 -7.67 6.62
CA SER A 4 17.84 -8.08 5.23
C SER A 4 17.13 -6.98 4.45
N ALA A 5 17.72 -6.48 3.36
CA ALA A 5 17.07 -5.51 2.49
C ALA A 5 15.76 -6.04 1.85
N LYS A 6 15.44 -7.32 2.04
CA LYS A 6 14.23 -7.96 1.56
C LYS A 6 12.99 -7.44 2.30
N CYS A 7 11.91 -7.29 1.55
CA CYS A 7 10.60 -6.92 2.09
C CYS A 7 10.15 -7.89 3.18
N SER A 8 9.77 -7.34 4.34
CA SER A 8 9.27 -8.11 5.50
C SER A 8 7.96 -8.84 5.20
N HIS A 9 7.18 -8.34 4.24
CA HIS A 9 5.93 -8.94 3.80
C HIS A 9 6.14 -10.14 2.88
N CYS A 10 6.78 -9.92 1.73
CA CYS A 10 6.85 -10.95 0.68
C CYS A 10 8.13 -11.77 0.69
N SER A 11 9.19 -11.30 1.37
CA SER A 11 10.53 -11.92 1.41
C SER A 11 11.21 -12.18 0.05
N ALA A 12 10.61 -11.74 -1.05
CA ALA A 12 11.03 -12.09 -2.41
C ALA A 12 11.99 -11.06 -3.02
N THR A 13 11.73 -9.77 -2.79
CA THR A 13 12.43 -8.65 -3.42
C THR A 13 12.95 -7.66 -2.38
N ASN A 14 14.02 -6.94 -2.74
CA ASN A 14 14.51 -5.84 -1.93
C ASN A 14 13.43 -4.76 -1.84
N GLU A 15 13.19 -4.29 -0.63
CA GLU A 15 12.16 -3.31 -0.38
C GLU A 15 12.64 -1.92 -0.76
N ASN A 16 11.84 -1.27 -1.60
CA ASN A 16 11.90 0.17 -1.83
C ASN A 16 10.49 0.75 -1.62
N ILE A 17 10.36 2.08 -1.67
CA ILE A 17 9.08 2.77 -1.43
C ILE A 17 7.99 2.24 -2.36
N LEU A 18 8.29 2.06 -3.65
CA LEU A 18 7.32 1.61 -4.64
C LEU A 18 6.87 0.17 -4.39
N HIS A 19 7.81 -0.70 -4.01
CA HIS A 19 7.50 -2.07 -3.64
C HIS A 19 6.63 -2.12 -2.38
N ALA A 20 7.04 -1.43 -1.31
CA ALA A 20 6.29 -1.41 -0.06
C ALA A 20 4.85 -0.93 -0.24
N LEU A 21 4.64 0.11 -1.07
CA LEU A 21 3.33 0.72 -1.25
C LEU A 21 2.49 0.08 -2.36
N ARG A 22 3.10 -0.48 -3.41
CA ARG A 22 2.41 -0.85 -4.65
C ARG A 22 2.74 -2.26 -5.15
N ASP A 23 4.02 -2.54 -5.37
CA ASP A 23 4.43 -3.75 -6.12
C ASP A 23 4.58 -5.00 -5.25
N CYS A 24 4.62 -4.86 -3.92
CA CYS A 24 4.56 -5.99 -3.00
C CYS A 24 3.22 -6.74 -3.21
N PRO A 25 3.22 -8.08 -3.37
CA PRO A 25 2.00 -8.86 -3.58
C PRO A 25 0.89 -8.57 -2.56
N HIS A 26 1.27 -8.35 -1.29
CA HIS A 26 0.33 -8.02 -0.22
C HIS A 26 -0.26 -6.62 -0.38
N SER A 27 0.56 -5.62 -0.71
CA SER A 27 0.09 -4.26 -0.99
C SER A 27 -0.79 -4.23 -2.24
N LEU A 28 -0.36 -4.94 -3.29
CA LEU A 28 -1.08 -5.07 -4.55
C LEU A 28 -2.47 -5.68 -4.37
N GLU A 29 -2.60 -6.70 -3.52
CA GLU A 29 -3.90 -7.32 -3.19
C GLU A 29 -4.91 -6.29 -2.67
N ILE A 30 -4.48 -5.32 -1.85
CA ILE A 30 -5.34 -4.24 -1.35
C ILE A 30 -5.83 -3.35 -2.49
N TRP A 31 -4.91 -2.94 -3.38
CA TRP A 31 -5.25 -2.15 -4.56
C TRP A 31 -6.21 -2.87 -5.50
N MET A 32 -6.02 -4.19 -5.71
CA MET A 32 -6.93 -5.01 -6.51
C MET A 32 -8.33 -5.08 -5.90
N ARG A 33 -8.42 -5.33 -4.59
CA ARG A 33 -9.70 -5.42 -3.87
C ARG A 33 -10.46 -4.10 -3.80
N LEU A 34 -9.77 -2.98 -4.00
CA LEU A 34 -10.35 -1.64 -4.11
C LEU A 34 -10.62 -1.20 -5.56
N GLY A 35 -10.25 -2.01 -6.56
CA GLY A 35 -10.45 -1.69 -7.98
C GLY A 35 -9.52 -0.61 -8.53
N MET A 36 -8.49 -0.21 -7.79
CA MET A 36 -7.61 0.93 -8.12
C MET A 36 -6.50 0.56 -9.12
N CYS A 37 -6.21 -0.72 -9.28
CA CYS A 37 -5.17 -1.22 -10.19
C CYS A 37 -5.61 -1.34 -11.65
N GLN A 38 -6.84 -0.93 -11.99
CA GLN A 38 -7.38 -1.03 -13.36
C GLN A 38 -6.81 0.03 -14.31
N HIS A 39 -6.24 1.10 -13.77
CA HIS A 39 -5.60 2.15 -14.57
C HIS A 39 -4.26 1.65 -15.10
N VAL A 40 -4.06 1.64 -16.43
CA VAL A 40 -2.80 1.25 -17.08
C VAL A 40 -1.59 1.99 -16.48
N GLU A 41 -1.80 3.26 -16.13
CA GLU A 41 -0.79 4.12 -15.53
C GLU A 41 -0.35 3.68 -14.13
N PHE A 42 -1.14 2.84 -13.46
CA PHE A 42 -0.85 2.35 -12.11
C PHE A 42 0.49 1.60 -12.07
N PHE A 43 0.86 0.87 -13.14
CA PHE A 43 2.06 0.05 -13.20
C PHE A 43 3.22 0.67 -13.99
N THR A 44 2.99 1.75 -14.73
CA THR A 44 3.97 2.30 -15.68
C THR A 44 4.71 3.53 -15.17
N THR A 45 4.29 4.12 -14.05
CA THR A 45 4.91 5.30 -13.46
C THR A 45 5.85 4.96 -12.30
N ASP A 46 6.91 5.75 -12.11
CA ASP A 46 7.72 5.74 -10.89
C ASP A 46 6.91 6.23 -9.67
N TYR A 47 7.48 6.06 -8.47
CA TYR A 47 6.77 6.37 -7.23
C TYR A 47 6.38 7.84 -7.06
N VAL A 48 7.19 8.79 -7.55
CA VAL A 48 6.90 10.22 -7.41
C VAL A 48 5.75 10.59 -8.32
N LEU A 49 5.82 10.20 -9.60
CA LEU A 49 4.76 10.47 -10.57
C LEU A 49 3.45 9.79 -10.16
N TRP A 50 3.52 8.54 -9.69
CA TRP A 50 2.38 7.80 -9.19
C TRP A 50 1.69 8.51 -8.02
N LEU A 51 2.44 8.84 -6.96
CA LEU A 51 1.89 9.53 -5.78
C LEU A 51 1.31 10.90 -6.16
N CYS A 52 2.04 11.68 -6.94
CA CYS A 52 1.62 13.03 -7.34
C CYS A 52 0.35 13.02 -8.18
N ARG A 53 0.17 12.05 -9.06
CA ARG A 53 -0.99 11.96 -9.96
C ARG A 53 -2.24 11.57 -9.21
N PHE A 54 -2.19 10.48 -8.44
CA PHE A 54 -3.36 10.00 -7.72
C PHE A 54 -3.74 10.91 -6.54
N ALA A 55 -2.78 11.60 -5.91
CA ALA A 55 -3.09 12.61 -4.89
C ALA A 55 -3.81 13.86 -5.43
N ARG A 56 -3.92 14.01 -6.77
CA ARG A 56 -4.62 15.12 -7.44
C ARG A 56 -5.84 14.65 -8.24
N SER A 57 -6.21 13.37 -8.17
CA SER A 57 -7.38 12.84 -8.87
C SER A 57 -8.64 12.92 -8.02
N ASP A 58 -9.79 12.62 -8.62
CA ASP A 58 -11.07 12.50 -7.90
C ASP A 58 -11.05 11.39 -6.83
N LEU A 59 -10.06 10.49 -6.88
CA LEU A 59 -9.85 9.41 -5.92
C LEU A 59 -8.80 9.76 -4.87
N ALA A 60 -8.34 11.01 -4.79
CA ALA A 60 -7.22 11.42 -3.93
C ALA A 60 -7.41 11.04 -2.46
N VAL A 61 -8.60 11.26 -1.90
CA VAL A 61 -8.89 10.92 -0.50
C VAL A 61 -8.73 9.43 -0.26
N LEU A 62 -9.43 8.59 -1.04
CA LEU A 62 -9.33 7.13 -0.95
C LEU A 62 -7.88 6.68 -1.15
N PHE A 63 -7.20 7.20 -2.18
CA PHE A 63 -5.82 6.88 -2.50
C PHE A 63 -4.88 7.15 -1.32
N LEU A 64 -4.94 8.34 -0.73
CA LEU A 64 -4.07 8.73 0.39
C LEU A 64 -4.32 7.87 1.62
N PHE A 65 -5.58 7.52 1.93
CA PHE A 65 -5.89 6.59 3.01
C PHE A 65 -5.30 5.20 2.74
N VAL A 66 -5.40 4.69 1.51
CA VAL A 66 -4.85 3.38 1.16
C VAL A 66 -3.32 3.39 1.28
N VAL A 67 -2.65 4.42 0.77
CA VAL A 67 -1.18 4.59 0.91
C VAL A 67 -0.79 4.59 2.38
N TRP A 68 -1.47 5.40 3.21
CA TRP A 68 -1.21 5.48 4.64
C TRP A 68 -1.40 4.12 5.33
N TRP A 69 -2.51 3.44 5.08
CA TRP A 69 -2.83 2.17 5.71
C TRP A 69 -1.89 1.04 5.29
N ILE A 70 -1.48 0.97 4.02
CA ILE A 70 -0.47 0.02 3.55
C ILE A 70 0.87 0.29 4.22
N TRP A 71 1.32 1.55 4.29
CA TRP A 71 2.56 1.91 4.97
C TRP A 71 2.54 1.53 6.44
N ARG A 72 1.44 1.83 7.13
CA ARG A 72 1.25 1.47 8.53
C ARG A 72 1.28 -0.04 8.73
N TRP A 73 0.54 -0.79 7.91
CA TRP A 73 0.51 -2.26 7.98
C TRP A 73 1.91 -2.88 7.82
N ARG A 74 2.70 -2.37 6.86
CA ARG A 74 4.09 -2.78 6.67
C ARG A 74 4.95 -2.47 7.90
N ASN A 75 4.80 -1.30 8.52
CA ASN A 75 5.57 -0.93 9.71
C ASN A 75 5.25 -1.80 10.92
N GLU A 76 3.97 -2.14 11.14
CA GLU A 76 3.53 -3.03 12.23
C GLU A 76 4.16 -4.43 12.09
N MET A 77 4.29 -4.94 10.86
CA MET A 77 4.96 -6.21 10.59
C MET A 77 6.47 -6.17 10.90
N VAL A 78 7.12 -5.03 10.68
CA VAL A 78 8.55 -4.86 11.00
C VAL A 78 8.77 -4.68 12.50
N LEU A 79 7.87 -3.98 13.19
CA LEU A 79 7.98 -3.69 14.62
C LEU A 79 7.52 -4.84 15.53
N GLY A 80 6.96 -5.91 14.96
CA GLY A 80 6.58 -7.13 15.68
C GLY A 80 5.16 -7.14 16.25
N ASP A 81 4.35 -6.12 15.96
CA ASP A 81 2.95 -6.01 16.41
C ASP A 81 1.92 -6.40 15.31
N GLY A 82 2.40 -6.76 14.11
CA GLY A 82 1.57 -6.95 12.91
C GLY A 82 1.00 -8.35 12.73
N GLY A 83 -0.28 -8.52 13.01
CA GLY A 83 -1.08 -9.70 12.64
C GLY A 83 -2.28 -9.39 11.74
N TRP A 84 -2.28 -8.26 11.04
CA TRP A 84 -3.46 -7.84 10.28
C TRP A 84 -3.58 -8.63 8.99
N SER A 85 -4.78 -9.16 8.74
CA SER A 85 -5.14 -9.73 7.45
C SER A 85 -5.50 -8.62 6.45
N PRO A 86 -5.44 -8.90 5.14
CA PRO A 86 -5.91 -7.98 4.11
C PRO A 86 -7.38 -7.53 4.34
N GLN A 87 -8.24 -8.40 4.87
CA GLN A 87 -9.62 -8.04 5.20
C GLN A 87 -9.69 -6.99 6.32
N THR A 88 -8.92 -7.15 7.40
CA THR A 88 -8.88 -6.19 8.50
C THR A 88 -8.42 -4.82 8.01
N LEU A 89 -7.42 -4.79 7.12
CA LEU A 89 -6.92 -3.55 6.55
C LEU A 89 -7.99 -2.84 5.70
N LEU A 90 -8.72 -3.58 4.86
CA LEU A 90 -9.81 -3.02 4.06
C LEU A 90 -10.96 -2.46 4.91
N MET A 91 -11.30 -3.12 6.01
CA MET A 91 -12.30 -2.60 6.95
C MET A 91 -11.86 -1.26 7.55
N LYS A 92 -10.59 -1.15 7.94
CA LYS A 92 -10.01 0.09 8.48
C LYS A 92 -10.00 1.22 7.45
N ILE A 93 -9.55 0.94 6.22
CA ILE A 93 -9.57 1.91 5.11
C ILE A 93 -10.98 2.43 4.86
N ARG A 94 -11.97 1.54 4.74
CA ARG A 94 -13.37 1.92 4.47
C ARG A 94 -13.99 2.69 5.63
N GLY A 95 -13.65 2.34 6.87
CA GLY A 95 -14.09 3.04 8.07
C GLY A 95 -13.59 4.49 8.09
N ASP A 96 -12.30 4.71 7.82
CA ASP A 96 -11.73 6.06 7.82
C ASP A 96 -12.23 6.92 6.66
N VAL A 97 -12.39 6.34 5.47
CA VAL A 97 -12.93 7.05 4.29
C VAL A 97 -14.38 7.48 4.51
N ALA A 98 -15.20 6.66 5.18
CA ALA A 98 -16.59 7.00 5.49
C ALA A 98 -16.74 8.06 6.60
N ALA A 99 -15.68 8.36 7.34
CA ALA A 99 -15.67 9.34 8.42
C ALA A 99 -15.23 10.75 7.97
N GLN A 100 -14.93 10.95 6.68
CA GLN A 100 -14.65 12.25 6.06
C GLN A 100 -15.92 12.85 5.44
#